data_AF-A0A926RA21-F1
#
_entry.id   AF-A0A926RA21-F1
#
_cell.length_a   1.000
_cell.length_b   1.000
_cell.length_c   1.000
_cell.angle_alpha   90.00
_cell.angle_beta   90.00
_cell.angle_gamma   90.00
#
_symmetry.space_group_name_H-M   'P 1'
#
loop_
_entity.id
_entity.type
_entity.pdbx_description
1 polymer ?
#
loop_
_entity_poly.entity_id
_entity_poly.type
_entity_poly.pdbx_seq_one_letter_code
_entity_poly.pdbx_strand_id
1 'polypeptide(L)'
;MSIIRLLSFILIFILSFSSANAAKTNLPKIGDYLVANISSNSNDYKITKRYYQKLHRSNPNDLLALDRLLLLSILDGDLYSANNYSFKLAQAGCDKKVNSCCM
;
A
#
# COMPACT_ATOMS: atom_id res chain seq x y z
N MET A 1 22.01 -43.42 11.38
CA MET A 1 21.46 -42.09 11.68
C MET A 1 20.25 -42.29 12.59
N SER A 2 20.39 -42.06 13.91
CA SER A 2 19.36 -42.45 14.89
C SER A 2 18.03 -41.73 14.68
N ILE A 3 16.91 -42.44 14.88
CA ILE A 3 15.52 -41.96 14.75
C ILE A 3 15.29 -40.63 15.51
N ILE A 4 15.98 -40.46 16.65
CA ILE A 4 15.94 -39.25 17.47
C ILE A 4 16.43 -38.00 16.70
N ARG A 5 17.46 -38.15 15.84
CA ARG A 5 17.95 -37.05 14.99
C ARG A 5 16.94 -36.71 13.90
N LEU A 6 16.22 -37.69 13.37
CA LEU A 6 15.19 -37.47 12.35
C LEU A 6 13.99 -36.68 12.91
N LEU A 7 13.54 -37.06 14.12
CA LEU A 7 12.43 -36.39 14.81
C LEU A 7 12.75 -34.94 15.17
N SER A 8 14.00 -34.65 15.57
CA SER A 8 14.43 -33.29 15.88
C SER A 8 14.50 -32.40 14.63
N PHE A 9 14.92 -32.93 13.48
CA PHE A 9 14.87 -32.19 12.22
C PHE A 9 13.44 -31.85 11.77
N ILE A 10 12.49 -32.79 11.92
CA ILE A 10 11.08 -32.57 11.56
C ILE A 10 10.46 -31.49 12.45
N LEU A 11 10.75 -31.50 13.76
CA LEU A 11 10.22 -30.51 14.69
C LEU A 11 10.70 -29.07 14.35
N ILE A 12 11.98 -28.91 14.01
CA ILE A 12 12.55 -27.60 13.61
C ILE A 12 11.93 -27.12 12.30
N PHE A 13 11.68 -28.02 11.36
CA PHE A 13 11.04 -27.71 10.09
C PHE A 13 9.60 -27.20 10.30
N ILE A 14 8.81 -27.88 11.12
CA ILE A 14 7.41 -27.48 11.40
C ILE A 14 7.35 -26.13 12.13
N LEU A 15 8.24 -25.87 13.09
CA LEU A 15 8.29 -24.58 13.80
C LEU A 15 8.66 -23.41 12.87
N SER A 16 9.46 -23.67 11.83
CA SER A 16 9.87 -22.64 10.86
C SER A 16 8.77 -22.25 9.87
N PHE A 17 7.78 -23.12 9.63
CA PHE A 17 6.65 -22.84 8.72
C PHE A 17 5.53 -22.02 9.37
N SER A 18 5.41 -22.02 10.70
CA SER A 18 4.30 -21.39 11.43
C SER A 18 4.34 -19.86 11.46
N SER A 19 5.44 -19.21 11.02
CA SER A 19 5.57 -17.75 11.01
C SER A 19 5.15 -17.08 9.69
N ALA A 20 4.82 -17.85 8.65
CA ALA A 20 4.58 -17.30 7.30
C ALA A 20 3.15 -16.81 7.05
N ASN A 21 2.17 -17.18 7.88
CA ASN A 21 0.74 -16.94 7.60
C ASN A 21 0.04 -16.10 8.68
N ALA A 22 0.67 -15.03 9.16
CA ALA A 22 -0.10 -13.91 9.70
C ALA A 22 -0.68 -13.14 8.52
N ALA A 23 -1.81 -13.60 7.99
CA ALA A 23 -2.61 -12.84 7.04
C ALA A 23 -3.01 -11.52 7.71
N LYS A 24 -2.22 -10.47 7.45
CA LYS A 24 -2.59 -9.10 7.79
C LYS A 24 -3.90 -8.84 7.07
N THR A 25 -5.00 -8.82 7.82
CA THR A 25 -6.27 -8.28 7.36
C THR A 25 -6.04 -6.80 7.11
N ASN A 26 -5.58 -6.48 5.89
CA ASN A 26 -5.28 -5.13 5.41
C ASN A 26 -6.60 -4.40 5.09
N LEU A 27 -7.56 -4.38 6.02
CA LEU A 27 -8.63 -3.40 5.90
C LEU A 27 -7.98 -2.03 6.14
N PRO A 28 -8.08 -1.08 5.19
CA PRO A 28 -7.62 0.28 5.42
C PRO A 28 -8.37 0.80 6.64
N LYS A 29 -7.63 1.03 7.73
CA LYS A 29 -8.23 1.45 8.99
C LYS A 29 -8.65 2.90 8.81
N ILE A 30 -9.92 3.22 9.07
CA ILE A 30 -10.44 4.61 9.11
C ILE A 30 -9.50 5.53 9.89
N GLY A 31 -8.81 5.00 10.92
CA GLY A 31 -7.77 5.72 11.66
C GLY A 31 -6.59 6.20 10.81
N ASP A 32 -6.13 5.45 9.80
CA ASP A 32 -5.06 5.90 8.92
C ASP A 32 -5.49 7.10 8.06
N TYR A 33 -6.76 7.11 7.61
CA TYR A 33 -7.37 8.26 6.94
C TYR A 33 -7.49 9.47 7.87
N LEU A 34 -7.92 9.24 9.10
CA LEU A 34 -8.06 10.30 10.11
C LEU A 34 -6.71 10.94 10.42
N VAL A 35 -5.66 10.13 10.62
CA VAL A 35 -4.31 10.65 10.89
C VAL A 35 -3.80 11.43 9.68
N ALA A 36 -3.96 10.90 8.45
CA ALA A 36 -3.57 11.62 7.25
C ALA A 36 -4.28 12.98 7.14
N ASN A 37 -5.57 13.05 7.44
CA ASN A 37 -6.35 14.28 7.37
C ASN A 37 -5.94 15.29 8.44
N ILE A 38 -5.75 14.86 9.69
CA ILE A 38 -5.28 15.72 10.78
C ILE A 38 -3.89 16.27 10.47
N SER A 39 -2.96 15.43 10.02
CA SER A 39 -1.61 15.84 9.64
C SER A 39 -1.61 16.80 8.44
N SER A 40 -2.50 16.60 7.48
CA SER A 40 -2.65 17.51 6.35
C SER A 40 -3.11 18.89 6.81
N ASN A 41 -4.08 18.94 7.74
CA ASN A 41 -4.59 20.18 8.32
C ASN A 41 -3.55 20.90 9.18
N SER A 42 -2.58 20.17 9.74
CA SER A 42 -1.44 20.74 10.46
C SER A 42 -0.23 21.05 9.57
N ASN A 43 -0.37 20.96 8.24
CA ASN A 43 0.70 21.13 7.25
C ASN A 43 1.90 20.17 7.43
N ASP A 44 1.72 19.03 8.09
CA ASP A 44 2.74 17.97 8.18
C ASP A 44 2.63 17.04 6.96
N TYR A 45 3.12 17.52 5.82
CA TYR A 45 3.03 16.79 4.55
C TYR A 45 3.85 15.49 4.55
N LYS A 46 4.91 15.42 5.35
CA LYS A 46 5.73 14.21 5.48
C LYS A 46 4.93 13.07 6.12
N ILE A 47 4.23 13.36 7.23
CA ILE A 47 3.37 12.36 7.89
C ILE A 47 2.16 12.05 7.02
N THR A 48 1.54 13.07 6.44
CA THR A 48 0.41 12.91 5.51
C THR A 48 0.75 11.94 4.37
N LYS A 49 1.88 12.14 3.69
CA LYS A 49 2.36 11.27 2.61
C LYS A 49 2.60 9.85 3.08
N ARG A 50 3.22 9.67 4.25
CA ARG A 50 3.47 8.33 4.84
C ARG A 50 2.16 7.56 5.06
N TYR A 51 1.13 8.20 5.58
CA TYR A 51 -0.16 7.53 5.83
C TYR A 51 -0.90 7.22 4.54
N TYR A 52 -0.91 8.12 3.55
CA TYR A 52 -1.49 7.79 2.25
C TYR A 52 -0.72 6.69 1.51
N GLN A 53 0.61 6.61 1.64
CA GLN A 53 1.39 5.48 1.11
C GLN A 53 0.99 4.16 1.77
N LYS A 54 0.72 4.18 3.08
CA LYS A 54 0.24 3.00 3.82
C LYS A 54 -1.15 2.58 3.32
N LEU A 55 -2.07 3.54 3.14
CA LEU A 55 -3.40 3.30 2.59
C LEU A 55 -3.32 2.71 1.16
N HIS A 56 -2.48 3.28 0.30
CA HIS A 56 -2.25 2.79 -1.07
C HIS A 56 -1.64 1.38 -1.10
N ARG A 57 -0.74 1.03 -0.17
CA ARG A 57 -0.23 -0.36 -0.06
C ARG A 57 -1.33 -1.35 0.32
N SER A 58 -2.28 -0.94 1.15
CA SER A 58 -3.41 -1.79 1.56
C SER A 58 -4.46 -1.92 0.45
N ASN A 59 -4.77 -0.81 -0.23
CA ASN A 59 -5.67 -0.77 -1.39
C ASN A 59 -5.04 0.05 -2.54
N PRO A 60 -4.37 -0.62 -3.50
CA PRO A 60 -3.68 0.06 -4.60
C PRO A 60 -4.61 0.83 -5.54
N ASN A 61 -5.90 0.51 -5.58
CA ASN A 61 -6.88 1.13 -6.45
C ASN A 61 -7.71 2.20 -5.73
N ASP A 62 -7.33 2.59 -4.52
CA ASP A 62 -7.96 3.67 -3.79
C ASP A 62 -7.67 5.02 -4.48
N LEU A 63 -8.67 5.52 -5.20
CA LEU A 63 -8.55 6.74 -6.00
C LEU A 63 -8.25 7.96 -5.14
N LEU A 64 -8.79 8.02 -3.92
CA LEU A 64 -8.53 9.13 -3.00
C LEU A 64 -7.08 9.12 -2.53
N ALA A 65 -6.56 7.94 -2.17
CA ALA A 65 -5.15 7.83 -1.78
C ALA A 65 -4.21 8.16 -2.95
N LEU A 66 -4.53 7.74 -4.17
CA LEU A 66 -3.77 8.05 -5.38
C LEU A 66 -3.74 9.56 -5.67
N ASP A 67 -4.89 10.22 -5.64
CA ASP A 67 -5.01 11.68 -5.85
C ASP A 67 -4.18 12.46 -4.83
N ARG A 68 -4.29 12.09 -3.55
CA ARG A 68 -3.52 12.72 -2.48
C ARG A 68 -2.03 12.50 -2.62
N LEU A 69 -1.60 11.29 -3.02
CA LEU A 69 -0.19 10.99 -3.26
C LEU A 69 0.38 11.71 -4.48
N LEU A 70 -0.42 11.90 -5.54
CA LEU A 70 -0.06 12.72 -6.69
C LEU A 70 0.25 14.15 -6.25
N LEU A 71 -0.70 14.81 -5.56
CA LEU A 71 -0.52 16.17 -5.07
C LEU A 71 0.73 16.32 -4.18
N LEU A 72 0.87 15.44 -3.19
CA LEU A 72 2.01 15.48 -2.26
C LEU A 72 3.35 15.22 -2.96
N SER A 73 3.36 14.38 -3.99
CA SER A 73 4.59 14.12 -4.76
C SER A 73 4.97 15.31 -5.64
N ILE A 74 3.99 16.04 -6.20
CA ILE A 74 4.23 17.29 -6.92
C ILE A 74 4.81 18.35 -5.96
N LEU A 75 4.20 18.52 -4.77
CA LEU A 75 4.68 19.48 -3.76
C LEU A 75 6.11 19.17 -3.29
N ASP A 76 6.45 17.89 -3.14
CA ASP A 76 7.80 17.45 -2.76
C ASP A 76 8.82 17.49 -3.92
N GLY A 77 8.39 17.79 -5.16
CA GLY A 77 9.24 17.71 -6.36
C GLY A 77 9.57 16.29 -6.84
N ASP A 78 8.91 15.27 -6.30
CA ASP A 78 9.05 13.87 -6.72
C ASP A 78 8.19 13.58 -7.96
N LEU A 79 8.66 14.11 -9.10
CA LEU A 79 7.95 14.02 -10.38
C LEU A 79 7.83 12.58 -10.89
N TYR A 80 8.76 11.70 -10.53
CA TYR A 80 8.73 10.29 -10.92
C TYR A 80 7.52 9.59 -10.28
N SER A 81 7.36 9.72 -8.96
CA SER A 81 6.20 9.16 -8.26
C SER A 81 4.91 9.82 -8.69
N ALA A 82 4.90 11.15 -8.85
CA ALA A 82 3.73 11.89 -9.33
C ALA A 82 3.24 11.35 -10.67
N ASN A 83 4.14 11.20 -11.65
CA ASN A 83 3.80 10.64 -12.96
C ASN A 83 3.21 9.23 -12.87
N ASN A 84 3.76 8.38 -12.00
CA ASN A 84 3.22 7.04 -11.79
C ASN A 84 1.79 7.07 -11.22
N TYR A 85 1.52 7.95 -10.25
CA TYR A 85 0.19 8.10 -9.67
C TYR A 85 -0.81 8.68 -10.68
N SER A 86 -0.41 9.66 -11.51
CA SER A 86 -1.26 10.21 -12.56
C SER A 86 -1.65 9.18 -13.61
N PHE A 87 -0.71 8.31 -14.04
CA PHE A 87 -1.01 7.22 -14.97
C PHE A 87 -2.02 6.23 -14.40
N LYS A 88 -1.90 5.87 -13.11
CA LYS A 88 -2.87 4.98 -12.45
C LYS A 88 -4.25 5.59 -12.35
N LEU A 89 -4.34 6.89 -12.04
CA LEU A 89 -5.61 7.61 -11.99
C LEU A 89 -6.27 7.68 -13.37
N ALA A 90 -5.49 8.01 -14.41
CA ALA A 90 -5.98 8.01 -15.78
C ALA A 90 -6.53 6.63 -16.17
N GLN A 91 -5.79 5.56 -15.86
CA GLN A 91 -6.22 4.19 -16.15
C GLN A 91 -7.52 3.79 -15.44
N ALA A 92 -7.75 4.29 -14.23
CA ALA A 92 -8.99 4.01 -13.49
C ALA A 92 -10.23 4.65 -14.16
N GLY A 93 -10.06 5.75 -14.88
CA GLY A 93 -11.12 6.40 -15.66
C GLY A 93 -11.35 5.80 -17.05
N CYS A 94 -10.52 4.84 -17.50
CA CYS A 94 -10.69 4.21 -18.80
C CYS A 94 -11.64 3.01 -18.71
N ASP A 95 -12.67 3.00 -19.55
CA ASP A 95 -13.52 1.82 -19.71
C ASP A 95 -12.74 0.72 -20.44
N LYS A 96 -12.67 -0.50 -19.89
CA LYS A 96 -11.92 -1.61 -20.53
C LYS A 96 -12.51 -2.06 -21.86
N LYS A 97 -13.78 -1.72 -22.13
CA LYS A 97 -14.51 -2.12 -23.34
C LYS A 97 -14.38 -1.14 -24.49
N VAL A 98 -14.11 0.12 -24.21
CA VAL A 98 -13.94 1.16 -25.22
C VAL A 98 -12.46 1.49 -25.20
N ASN A 99 -11.77 1.35 -26.32
CA ASN A 99 -10.33 1.60 -26.42
C ASN A 99 -10.01 3.11 -26.36
N SER A 100 -10.64 3.82 -25.43
CA SER A 100 -10.54 5.25 -25.18
C SER A 100 -10.48 5.46 -23.67
N CYS A 101 -9.34 5.94 -23.21
CA CYS A 101 -9.26 6.60 -21.92
C CYS A 101 -9.93 7.96 -22.03
N CYS A 102 -10.87 8.28 -21.14
CA CYS A 102 -11.41 9.63 -21.03
C CYS A 102 -10.29 10.53 -20.51
N MET A 103 -9.72 11.34 -21.40
CA MET A 103 -8.89 12.50 -21.05
C MET A 103 -9.78 13.68 -20.71
#